data_AF-A0A564WHD7-F1
#
_entry.id   AF-A0A564WHD7-F1
#
_cell.length_a   1.000
_cell.length_b   1.000
_cell.length_c   1.000
_cell.angle_alpha   90.00
_cell.angle_beta   90.00
_cell.angle_gamma   90.00
#
_symmetry.space_group_name_H-M   'P 1'
#
loop_
_entity.id
_entity.type
_entity.pdbx_description
1 polymer ?
#
loop_
_entity_poly.entity_id
_entity_poly.type
_entity_poly.pdbx_seq_one_letter_code
_entity_poly.pdbx_strand_id
1 'polypeptide(L)'
;MPFLQELIEEPFEVWLTFERHRGTGKVVLRRRSIKLLGIPGGSLLFVAHARAGLFEGWTLVPATPTQLMRWRLGKLVWGRGGSVTEVAGAVPGAG
;
A
#
# COMPACT_ATOMS: atom_id res chain seq x y z
N MET A 1 7.21 13.96 -11.97
CA MET A 1 5.96 13.16 -12.09
C MET A 1 5.06 13.60 -10.94
N PRO A 2 4.08 14.49 -11.17
CA PRO A 2 3.55 15.39 -10.12
C PRO A 2 2.81 14.68 -8.97
N PHE A 3 2.15 13.55 -9.22
CA PHE A 3 1.32 12.88 -8.21
C PHE A 3 2.10 11.96 -7.25
N LEU A 4 3.35 11.61 -7.57
CA LEU A 4 4.10 10.61 -6.79
C LEU A 4 4.39 11.09 -5.37
N GLN A 5 4.77 12.36 -5.23
CA GLN A 5 4.99 12.98 -3.93
C GLN A 5 3.70 12.98 -3.10
N GLU A 6 2.60 13.42 -3.70
CA GLU A 6 1.27 13.42 -3.10
C GLU A 6 0.82 12.02 -2.64
N LEU A 7 1.14 10.96 -3.39
CA LEU A 7 0.83 9.58 -2.98
C LEU A 7 1.67 9.11 -1.78
N ILE A 8 2.92 9.55 -1.68
CA ILE A 8 3.84 9.16 -0.60
C ILE A 8 3.49 9.90 0.69
N GLU A 9 3.24 11.21 0.58
CA GLU A 9 2.93 12.09 1.72
C GLU A 9 1.48 11.93 2.17
N GLU A 10 0.55 11.77 1.22
CA GLU A 10 -0.89 11.72 1.48
C GLU A 10 -1.57 10.53 0.78
N PRO A 11 -1.21 9.28 1.12
CA PRO A 11 -1.90 8.11 0.61
C PRO A 11 -3.37 8.11 1.03
N PHE A 12 -4.21 7.35 0.33
CA PHE A 12 -5.56 7.05 0.80
C PHE A 12 -5.55 5.83 1.73
N GLU A 13 -4.78 4.80 1.35
CA GLU A 13 -4.52 3.61 2.16
C GLU A 13 -3.06 3.17 2.04
N VAL A 14 -2.56 2.49 3.07
CA VAL A 14 -1.27 1.82 3.09
C VAL A 14 -1.46 0.38 3.53
N TRP A 15 -0.99 -0.55 2.69
CA TRP A 15 -1.09 -1.99 2.92
C TRP A 15 0.30 -2.62 3.04
N LEU A 16 0.43 -3.62 3.91
CA LEU A 16 1.56 -4.52 3.95
C LEU A 16 1.17 -5.86 3.34
N THR A 17 1.99 -6.35 2.42
CA THR A 17 1.73 -7.58 1.69
C THR A 17 2.98 -8.45 1.60
N PHE A 18 2.82 -9.77 1.70
CA PHE A 18 3.89 -10.70 1.42
C PHE A 18 3.90 -11.02 -0.07
N GLU A 19 5.03 -10.80 -0.72
CA GLU A 19 5.22 -11.12 -2.13
C GLU A 19 6.39 -12.08 -2.31
N ARG A 20 6.19 -13.09 -3.17
CA ARG A 20 7.26 -14.00 -3.59
C ARG A 20 7.88 -13.47 -4.88
N HIS A 21 9.19 -13.19 -4.84
CA HIS A 21 9.94 -12.84 -6.04
C HIS A 21 9.99 -14.02 -7.01
N ARG A 22 9.57 -13.82 -8.26
CA ARG A 22 9.42 -14.92 -9.25
C ARG A 22 10.73 -15.62 -9.57
N GLY A 23 11.85 -14.90 -9.66
CA GLY A 23 13.14 -15.48 -10.03
C GLY A 23 13.88 -16.18 -8.88
N THR A 24 13.68 -15.74 -7.64
CA THR A 24 14.49 -16.20 -6.49
C THR A 24 13.70 -16.98 -5.45
N GLY A 25 12.36 -17.00 -5.54
CA GLY A 25 11.48 -17.65 -4.56
C GLY A 25 11.44 -16.95 -3.19
N LYS A 26 12.27 -15.93 -2.96
CA LYS A 26 12.32 -15.18 -1.70
C LYS A 26 11.00 -14.47 -1.44
N VAL A 27 10.48 -14.63 -0.23
CA VAL A 27 9.31 -13.90 0.25
C VAL A 27 9.77 -12.61 0.90
N VAL A 28 9.16 -11.49 0.52
CA VAL A 28 9.46 -10.17 1.06
C VAL A 28 8.18 -9.49 1.54
N LEU A 29 8.30 -8.67 2.57
CA LEU A 29 7.23 -7.78 3.00
C LEU A 29 7.33 -6.47 2.21
N ARG A 30 6.27 -6.14 1.48
CA ARG A 30 6.17 -4.93 0.66
C ARG A 30 5.10 -4.00 1.23
N ARG A 31 5.46 -2.71 1.34
CA ARG A 31 4.50 -1.63 1.57
C ARG A 31 3.91 -1.17 0.25
N ARG A 32 2.59 -1.05 0.20
CA ARG A 32 1.83 -0.49 -0.93
C ARG A 32 1.07 0.74 -0.44
N SER A 33 1.43 1.90 -0.98
CA SER A 33 0.64 3.13 -0.82
C SER A 33 -0.30 3.25 -2.02
N ILE A 34 -1.59 3.49 -1.78
CA ILE A 34 -2.58 3.60 -2.85
C ILE A 34 -3.41 4.88 -2.74
N LYS A 35 -3.74 5.46 -3.89
CA LYS A 35 -4.63 6.63 -4.02
C LYS A 35 -5.40 6.54 -5.33
N LEU A 36 -6.66 6.98 -5.30
CA LEU A 36 -7.49 7.06 -6.50
C LEU A 36 -7.40 8.48 -7.07
N LEU A 37 -7.15 8.57 -8.37
CA LEU A 37 -7.06 9.82 -9.12
C LEU A 37 -8.26 9.92 -10.07
N GLY A 38 -9.02 10.99 -9.96
CA GLY A 38 -10.11 11.29 -10.90
C GLY A 38 -9.54 11.78 -12.23
N ILE A 39 -10.05 11.27 -13.34
CA ILE A 39 -9.71 11.71 -14.69
C ILE A 39 -10.99 11.88 -15.53
N PRO A 40 -10.97 12.67 -16.62
CA PRO A 40 -12.10 12.71 -17.55
C PRO A 40 -12.44 11.29 -18.04
N GLY A 41 -13.70 10.88 -17.88
CA GLY A 41 -14.17 9.56 -18.29
C GLY A 41 -13.85 8.39 -17.34
N GLY A 42 -13.29 8.65 -16.14
CA GLY A 42 -13.13 7.58 -15.16
C GLY A 42 -12.20 7.88 -14.00
N SER A 43 -11.51 6.85 -13.52
CA SER A 43 -10.56 6.98 -12.42
C SER A 43 -9.39 6.01 -12.59
N LEU A 44 -8.22 6.45 -12.12
CA LEU A 44 -7.02 5.63 -12.07
C LEU A 44 -6.70 5.32 -10.62
N LEU A 45 -6.26 4.10 -10.36
CA LEU A 45 -5.64 3.71 -9.11
C LEU A 45 -4.13 3.89 -9.25
N PHE A 46 -3.58 4.75 -8.41
CA PHE A 46 -2.16 5.00 -8.30
C PHE A 46 -1.58 4.18 -7.15
N VAL A 47 -0.57 3.36 -7.45
CA VAL A 47 0.05 2.44 -6.50
C VAL A 47 1.55 2.67 -6.48
N ALA A 48 2.11 2.87 -5.29
CA ALA A 48 3.54 2.95 -5.05
C ALA A 48 4.01 1.81 -4.15
N HIS A 49 5.20 1.29 -4.43
CA HIS A 49 5.80 0.18 -3.74
C HIS A 49 7.08 0.59 -3.02
N ALA A 50 7.23 0.12 -1.78
CA ALA A 50 8.47 0.25 -1.03
C ALA A 50 8.79 -1.03 -0.26
N ARG A 51 10.07 -1.29 -0.06
CA ARG A 51 10.61 -2.41 0.74
C ARG A 51 11.80 -1.92 1.55
N ALA A 52 11.82 -2.24 2.84
CA ALA A 52 12.92 -1.88 3.75
C ALA A 52 13.31 -0.38 3.68
N GLY A 53 12.32 0.51 3.62
CA GLY A 53 12.54 1.96 3.50
C GLY A 53 12.92 2.45 2.10
N LEU A 54 13.19 1.56 1.15
CA LEU A 54 13.54 1.91 -0.22
C LEU A 54 12.31 1.89 -1.13
N PHE A 55 12.18 2.93 -1.94
CA PHE A 55 11.20 3.00 -3.01
C PHE A 55 11.59 2.03 -4.14
N GLU A 56 10.67 1.20 -4.60
CA GLU A 56 10.96 0.21 -5.66
C GLU A 56 10.29 0.51 -7.00
N GLY A 57 9.19 1.29 -6.99
CA GLY A 57 8.47 1.60 -8.22
C GLY A 57 7.03 2.03 -7.97
N TRP A 58 6.39 2.51 -9.02
CA TRP A 58 4.99 2.92 -9.01
C TRP A 58 4.28 2.51 -10.30
N THR A 59 2.95 2.43 -10.27
CA THR A 59 2.12 2.13 -11.44
C THR A 59 0.75 2.81 -11.35
N LEU A 60 0.15 3.07 -12.52
CA LEU A 60 -1.22 3.56 -12.67
C LEU A 60 -2.03 2.51 -13.42
N VAL A 61 -3.16 2.12 -12.86
CA VAL A 61 -4.10 1.17 -13.49
C VAL A 61 -5.52 1.73 -13.47
N PRO A 62 -6.42 1.32 -14.38
CA PRO A 62 -7.83 1.67 -14.28
C PRO A 62 -8.41 1.26 -12.92
N ALA A 63 -9.15 2.17 -12.29
CA ALA A 63 -9.76 1.93 -10.98
C ALA A 63 -11.04 1.09 -11.10
N THR A 64 -10.89 -0.19 -11.44
CA THR A 64 -11.99 -1.16 -11.43
C THR A 64 -12.08 -1.87 -10.07
N PRO A 65 -13.26 -2.41 -9.67
CA PRO A 65 -13.39 -3.18 -8.43
C PRO A 65 -12.36 -4.32 -8.32
N THR A 66 -12.12 -5.05 -9.42
CA THR A 66 -11.13 -6.13 -9.47
C THR A 66 -9.71 -5.64 -9.23
N GLN A 67 -9.33 -4.50 -9.82
CA GLN A 67 -8.00 -3.91 -9.58
C GLN A 67 -7.88 -3.45 -8.13
N LEU A 68 -8.89 -2.77 -7.58
CA LEU A 68 -8.87 -2.30 -6.20
C LEU A 68 -8.64 -3.46 -5.22
N MET A 69 -9.36 -4.56 -5.38
CA MET A 69 -9.19 -5.75 -4.52
C MET A 69 -7.82 -6.41 -4.69
N ARG A 70 -7.25 -6.42 -5.90
CA ARG A 70 -5.89 -6.95 -6.14
C ARG A 70 -4.82 -6.20 -5.36
N TRP A 71 -4.97 -4.88 -5.23
CA TRP A 71 -4.01 -4.03 -4.53
C TRP A 71 -4.23 -3.99 -3.02
N ARG A 72 -5.48 -4.20 -2.56
CA ARG A 72 -5.88 -4.37 -1.15
C ARG A 72 -5.69 -5.81 -0.65
N LEU A 73 -4.44 -6.29 -0.67
CA LEU A 73 -4.11 -7.66 -0.23
C LEU A 73 -3.08 -7.63 0.91
N GLY A 74 -3.36 -8.37 1.97
CA GLY A 74 -2.54 -8.43 3.18
C GLY A 74 -3.16 -7.66 4.33
N LYS A 75 -2.34 -6.90 5.08
CA LYS A 75 -2.77 -6.12 6.24
C LYS A 75 -2.87 -4.64 5.87
N LEU A 76 -4.04 -4.02 6.09
CA LEU A 76 -4.17 -2.57 6.11
C LEU A 76 -3.42 -2.05 7.34
N VAL A 77 -2.41 -1.20 7.14
CA VAL A 77 -1.62 -0.61 8.23
C VAL A 77 -1.91 0.86 8.44
N TRP A 78 -2.55 1.51 7.47
CA TRP A 78 -3.09 2.85 7.62
C TRP A 78 -4.17 3.10 6.58
N GLY A 79 -5.23 3.82 6.92
CA GLY A 79 -6.26 4.24 5.97
C GLY A 79 -6.98 5.48 6.47
N ARG A 80 -7.26 6.43 5.56
CA ARG A 80 -7.84 7.74 5.90
C ARG A 80 -9.21 7.67 6.59
N GLY A 81 -9.97 6.58 6.39
CA GLY A 81 -11.29 6.36 7.00
C GLY A 81 -11.31 5.52 8.28
N GLY A 82 -10.17 5.05 8.81
CA GLY A 82 -10.09 4.06 9.90
C GLY A 82 -10.57 2.65 9.46
N SER A 83 -10.09 1.53 10.00
CA SER A 83 -9.35 1.27 11.23
C SER A 83 -8.07 0.46 10.99
N VAL A 84 -6.99 0.82 11.68
CA VAL A 84 -6.01 -0.14 12.17
C VAL A 84 -6.11 -0.08 13.68
N THR A 85 -6.69 -1.11 14.29
CA THR A 85 -6.68 -1.27 15.73
C THR A 85 -5.23 -1.43 16.19
N GLU A 86 -4.62 -0.37 16.70
CA GLU A 86 -3.53 -0.52 17.64
C GLU A 86 -4.13 -0.98 18.97
N VAL A 87 -4.02 -2.28 19.26
CA VAL A 87 -3.74 -2.65 20.64
C VAL A 87 -2.23 -2.51 20.77
N ALA A 88 -1.80 -1.32 21.21
CA ALA A 88 -0.50 -1.17 21.84
C ALA A 88 -0.55 -2.01 23.13
N GLY A 89 -0.35 -3.31 22.99
CA GLY A 89 -0.02 -4.17 24.11
C GLY A 89 1.38 -3.76 24.54
N ALA A 90 1.46 -3.02 25.64
CA ALA A 90 2.64 -3.01 26.49
C ALA A 90 3.19 -4.44 26.58
N VAL A 91 4.51 -4.61 26.56
CA VAL A 91 5.14 -5.81 27.11
C VAL A 91 5.35 -5.51 28.59
N PRO A 92 4.51 -6.01 29.52
CA PRO A 92 4.83 -5.95 30.93
C PRO A 92 5.67 -7.19 31.27
N GLY A 93 6.87 -6.97 31.80
CA GLY A 93 7.65 -8.01 32.46
C GLY A 93 8.63 -8.77 31.57
N ALA A 94 9.79 -8.16 31.33
CA ALA A 94 11.03 -8.92 31.41
C ALA A 94 11.46 -8.88 32.88
N GLY A 95 11.22 -9.98 33.59
CA GLY A 95 11.57 -10.21 35.00
C GLY A 95 11.50 -11.70 35.28
#